data_AF-A0A426YIH9-F1
#
_entry.id   AF-A0A426YIH9-F1
#
_cell.length_a   1.000
_cell.length_b   1.000
_cell.length_c   1.000
_cell.angle_alpha   90.00
_cell.angle_beta   90.00
_cell.angle_gamma   90.00
#
_symmetry.space_group_name_H-M   'P 1'
#
loop_
_entity.id
_entity.type
_entity.pdbx_description
1 polymer ?
#
loop_
_entity_poly.entity_id
_entity_poly.type
_entity_poly.pdbx_seq_one_letter_code
_entity_poly.pdbx_strand_id
1 'polypeptide(L)'
;PQKIEIFKSLEDWAENNILVHLKPVEKCWQPQDFLPDPSSEGFYEEVKELRERSKEISDDYFVCLIGDMITEEALPTYQTMLNTLDGVRDETGASPTSWAIWTRAWTAEENRHGDLLNKYLYLSGRVDMKQIEKTIQYLIGSGMVIFA
;
A
#
# COMPACT_ATOMS: atom_id res chain seq x y z
N PRO A 1 2.47 26.35 -15.57
CA PRO A 1 2.23 26.05 -17.00
C PRO A 1 3.49 25.71 -17.81
N GLN A 2 4.47 26.62 -17.97
CA GLN A 2 5.66 26.36 -18.82
C GLN A 2 6.53 25.17 -18.35
N LYS A 3 6.57 24.90 -17.04
CA LYS A 3 7.33 23.77 -16.48
C LYS A 3 6.73 22.39 -16.78
N ILE A 4 5.47 22.30 -17.24
CA ILE A 4 4.83 21.02 -17.60
C ILE A 4 5.55 20.37 -18.79
N GLU A 5 6.02 21.18 -19.75
CA GLU A 5 6.73 20.69 -20.93
C GLU A 5 8.04 19.95 -20.58
N ILE A 6 8.62 20.23 -19.40
CA ILE A 6 9.79 19.50 -18.90
C ILE A 6 9.44 18.03 -18.69
N PHE A 7 8.34 17.73 -17.99
CA PHE A 7 7.93 16.36 -17.71
C PHE A 7 7.52 15.59 -18.96
N LYS A 8 6.90 16.27 -19.93
CA LYS A 8 6.63 15.70 -21.25
C LYS A 8 7.93 15.33 -21.99
N SER A 9 8.92 16.22 -21.96
CA SER A 9 10.22 15.96 -22.61
C SER A 9 11.03 14.84 -21.93
N LEU A 10 10.66 14.44 -20.71
CA LEU A 10 11.32 13.41 -19.92
C LEU A 10 10.61 12.05 -19.96
N GLU A 11 9.57 11.85 -20.77
CA GLU A 11 8.83 10.57 -20.79
C GLU A 11 9.71 9.36 -21.15
N ASP A 12 10.50 9.45 -22.22
CA ASP A 12 11.44 8.38 -22.62
C ASP A 12 12.52 8.18 -21.55
N TRP A 13 12.96 9.26 -20.91
CA TRP A 13 13.92 9.17 -19.82
C TRP A 13 13.32 8.43 -18.61
N ALA A 14 12.08 8.75 -18.23
CA ALA A 14 11.38 8.09 -17.14
C ALA A 14 11.13 6.60 -17.44
N GLU A 15 10.79 6.25 -18.68
CA GLU A 15 10.66 4.85 -19.10
C GLU A 15 11.95 4.07 -18.85
N ASN A 16 13.09 4.62 -19.29
CA ASN A 16 14.37 3.92 -19.25
C ASN A 16 15.09 4.00 -17.90
N ASN A 17 14.72 4.93 -17.00
CA ASN A 17 15.45 5.19 -15.76
C ASN A 17 14.59 5.11 -14.49
N ILE A 18 13.26 5.25 -14.59
CA ILE A 18 12.35 5.14 -13.44
C ILE A 18 11.60 3.82 -13.47
N LEU A 19 10.94 3.48 -14.59
CA LEU A 19 10.10 2.28 -14.66
C LEU A 19 10.89 0.98 -14.46
N VAL A 20 12.19 1.00 -14.71
CA VAL A 20 13.11 -0.12 -14.47
C VAL A 20 13.21 -0.53 -12.99
N HIS A 21 12.78 0.34 -12.06
CA HIS A 21 12.75 0.03 -10.63
C HIS A 21 11.49 -0.74 -10.21
N LEU A 22 10.45 -0.76 -11.05
CA LEU A 22 9.25 -1.56 -10.81
C LEU A 22 9.58 -3.03 -10.97
N LYS A 23 9.11 -3.86 -10.04
CA LYS A 23 9.25 -5.30 -10.18
C LYS A 23 8.12 -5.84 -11.06
N PRO A 24 8.43 -6.72 -12.03
CA PRO A 24 7.39 -7.46 -12.73
C PRO A 24 6.51 -8.21 -11.72
N VAL A 25 5.19 -8.17 -11.90
CA VAL A 25 4.21 -8.77 -10.97
C VAL A 25 4.53 -10.24 -10.66
N GLU A 26 4.89 -11.01 -11.68
CA GLU A 26 5.28 -12.43 -11.56
C GLU A 26 6.54 -12.68 -10.70
N LYS A 27 7.28 -11.62 -10.35
CA LYS A 27 8.47 -11.66 -9.48
C LYS A 27 8.24 -10.91 -8.16
N CYS A 28 7.05 -10.35 -7.94
CA CYS A 28 6.67 -9.72 -6.69
C CYS A 28 6.22 -10.79 -5.69
N TRP A 29 6.58 -10.58 -4.43
CA TRP A 29 5.93 -11.28 -3.33
C TRP A 29 4.44 -10.89 -3.28
N GLN A 30 3.60 -11.75 -2.72
CA GLN A 30 2.20 -11.47 -2.45
C GLN A 30 1.90 -11.67 -0.95
N PRO A 31 0.88 -11.01 -0.38
CA PRO A 31 0.57 -11.15 1.05
C PRO A 31 0.44 -12.61 1.51
N GLN A 32 -0.07 -13.48 0.64
CA GLN A 32 -0.25 -14.90 0.95
C GLN A 32 1.07 -15.66 1.17
N ASP A 33 2.19 -15.17 0.64
CA ASP A 33 3.52 -15.77 0.87
C ASP A 33 3.94 -15.71 2.36
N PHE A 34 3.30 -14.83 3.15
CA PHE A 34 3.64 -14.56 4.55
C PHE A 34 2.49 -14.81 5.53
N LEU A 35 1.35 -15.28 5.04
CA LEU A 35 0.15 -15.54 5.83
C LEU A 35 -0.15 -17.05 5.87
N PRO A 36 -0.84 -17.54 6.91
CA PRO A 36 -1.35 -18.91 6.93
C PRO A 36 -2.13 -19.23 5.66
N ASP A 37 -1.89 -20.40 5.07
CA ASP A 37 -2.55 -20.81 3.83
C ASP A 37 -3.97 -21.33 4.12
N PRO A 38 -5.04 -20.61 3.73
CA PRO A 38 -6.41 -21.02 4.03
C PRO A 38 -6.86 -22.28 3.27
N SER A 39 -6.10 -22.71 2.26
CA SER A 39 -6.37 -23.94 1.49
C SER A 39 -5.63 -25.17 2.05
N SER A 40 -4.68 -24.96 2.95
CA SER A 40 -3.89 -26.02 3.59
C SER A 40 -4.68 -26.72 4.69
N GLU A 41 -4.51 -28.04 4.83
CA GLU A 41 -5.01 -28.80 5.99
C GLU A 41 -4.40 -28.28 7.32
N GLY A 42 -3.23 -27.64 7.24
CA GLY A 42 -2.50 -27.04 8.36
C GLY A 42 -2.97 -25.64 8.77
N PHE A 43 -3.92 -25.03 8.06
CA PHE A 43 -4.34 -23.63 8.26
C PHE A 43 -4.59 -23.27 9.74
N TYR A 44 -5.34 -24.12 10.45
CA TYR A 44 -5.70 -23.84 11.84
C TYR A 44 -4.50 -23.88 12.80
N GLU A 45 -3.52 -24.75 12.55
CA GLU A 45 -2.31 -24.79 13.37
C GLU A 45 -1.41 -23.59 13.06
N GLU A 46 -1.25 -23.23 11.78
CA GLU A 46 -0.50 -22.03 11.37
C GLU A 46 -1.08 -20.74 11.99
N VAL A 47 -2.41 -20.59 12.00
CA VAL A 47 -3.09 -19.47 12.68
C VAL A 47 -2.85 -19.50 14.19
N LYS A 48 -2.90 -20.68 14.81
CA LYS A 48 -2.64 -20.84 16.24
C LYS A 48 -1.19 -20.45 16.59
N GLU A 49 -0.21 -20.90 15.81
CA GLU A 49 1.20 -20.54 15.98
C GLU A 49 1.46 -19.04 15.81
N LEU A 50 0.80 -18.39 14.83
CA LEU A 50 0.83 -16.94 14.67
C LEU A 50 0.33 -16.24 15.94
N ARG A 51 -0.79 -16.70 16.51
CA ARG A 51 -1.39 -16.12 17.71
C ARG A 51 -0.55 -16.35 18.96
N GLU A 52 0.06 -17.52 19.12
CA GLU A 52 0.94 -17.80 20.26
C GLU A 52 2.14 -16.84 20.27
N ARG A 53 2.82 -16.67 19.12
CA ARG A 53 3.92 -15.69 18.99
C ARG A 53 3.44 -14.26 19.25
N SER A 54 2.24 -13.91 18.76
CA SER A 54 1.67 -12.56 18.94
C SER A 54 1.40 -12.20 20.41
N LYS A 55 1.26 -13.18 21.32
CA LYS A 55 1.10 -12.92 22.77
C LYS A 55 2.38 -12.39 23.43
N GLU A 56 3.53 -12.69 22.85
CA GLU A 56 4.85 -12.29 23.39
C GLU A 56 5.28 -10.91 22.90
N ILE A 57 4.52 -10.30 21.98
CA ILE A 57 4.76 -8.97 21.44
C ILE A 57 4.02 -7.94 22.33
N SER A 58 4.74 -6.92 22.79
CA SER A 58 4.21 -5.87 23.66
C SER A 58 3.13 -5.02 22.98
N ASP A 59 2.20 -4.49 23.77
CA ASP A 59 1.15 -3.58 23.26
C ASP A 59 1.73 -2.30 22.65
N ASP A 60 2.84 -1.77 23.17
CA ASP A 60 3.54 -0.60 22.59
C ASP A 60 3.93 -0.83 21.13
N TYR A 61 4.38 -2.06 20.81
CA TYR A 61 4.71 -2.45 19.44
C TYR A 61 3.46 -2.50 18.57
N PHE A 62 2.36 -3.07 19.08
CA PHE A 62 1.10 -3.11 18.35
C PHE A 62 0.55 -1.71 18.06
N VAL A 63 0.67 -0.76 18.99
CA VAL A 63 0.24 0.62 18.73
C VAL A 63 0.97 1.22 17.52
N CYS A 64 2.28 1.05 17.43
CA CYS A 64 3.05 1.50 16.26
C CYS A 64 2.65 0.76 14.99
N LEU A 65 2.56 -0.59 15.05
CA LEU A 65 2.22 -1.41 13.89
C LEU A 65 0.81 -1.11 13.35
N ILE A 66 -0.14 -0.81 14.24
CA ILE A 66 -1.48 -0.33 13.87
C ILE A 66 -1.40 1.01 13.16
N GLY A 67 -0.59 1.95 13.67
CA GLY A 67 -0.37 3.24 13.02
C GLY A 67 0.20 3.09 11.61
N ASP A 68 1.19 2.22 11.45
CA ASP A 68 1.79 1.91 10.15
C ASP A 68 0.75 1.33 9.19
N MET A 69 0.00 0.30 9.64
CA MET A 69 -1.05 -0.33 8.83
C MET A 69 -2.16 0.65 8.41
N ILE A 70 -2.63 1.50 9.33
CA ILE A 70 -3.65 2.51 9.02
C ILE A 70 -3.16 3.48 7.94
N THR A 71 -1.88 3.83 7.99
CA THR A 71 -1.23 4.71 7.02
C THR A 71 -1.17 4.02 5.66
N GLU A 72 -0.75 2.76 5.59
CA GLU A 72 -0.73 1.97 4.34
C GLU A 72 -2.14 1.82 3.72
N GLU A 73 -3.18 1.61 4.52
CA GLU A 73 -4.57 1.51 4.07
C GLU A 73 -5.13 2.84 3.52
N ALA A 74 -4.49 3.98 3.81
CA ALA A 74 -4.87 5.27 3.26
C ALA A 74 -4.39 5.50 1.81
N LEU A 75 -3.90 4.45 1.14
CA LEU A 75 -3.37 4.45 -0.23
C LEU A 75 -4.18 5.24 -1.28
N PRO A 76 -5.54 5.25 -1.28
CA PRO A 76 -6.29 6.09 -2.21
C PRO A 76 -5.94 7.58 -2.12
N THR A 77 -5.57 8.07 -0.93
CA THR A 77 -5.12 9.45 -0.70
C THR A 77 -3.78 9.71 -1.39
N TYR A 78 -2.85 8.76 -1.33
CA TYR A 78 -1.51 8.92 -1.91
C TYR A 78 -1.53 8.87 -3.43
N GLN A 79 -2.28 7.93 -4.02
CA GLN A 79 -2.48 7.90 -5.47
C GLN A 79 -3.17 9.19 -5.96
N THR A 80 -4.18 9.67 -5.22
CA THR A 80 -4.85 10.95 -5.54
C THR A 80 -3.85 12.10 -5.51
N MET A 81 -2.99 12.17 -4.49
CA MET A 81 -1.95 13.20 -4.38
C MET A 81 -1.01 13.18 -5.59
N LEU A 82 -0.50 12.02 -6.02
CA LEU A 82 0.32 11.89 -7.23
C LEU A 82 -0.43 12.38 -8.47
N ASN A 83 -1.72 12.07 -8.57
CA ASN A 83 -2.59 12.53 -9.65
C ASN A 83 -3.04 14.00 -9.55
N THR A 84 -2.65 14.74 -8.50
CA THR A 84 -2.79 16.21 -8.47
C THR A 84 -1.56 16.94 -9.00
N LEU A 85 -0.44 16.24 -9.26
CA LEU A 85 0.80 16.85 -9.68
C LEU A 85 0.78 17.20 -11.18
N ASP A 86 0.95 18.49 -11.47
CA ASP A 86 1.03 19.01 -12.83
C ASP A 86 2.16 18.33 -13.64
N GLY A 87 1.82 17.82 -14.82
CA GLY A 87 2.76 17.22 -15.77
C GLY A 87 3.00 15.72 -15.62
N VAL A 88 2.57 15.10 -14.52
CA VAL A 88 2.74 13.65 -14.28
C VAL A 88 1.44 12.90 -13.98
N ARG A 89 0.35 13.62 -13.69
CA ARG A 89 -0.95 13.02 -13.38
C ARG A 89 -1.49 12.13 -14.50
N ASP A 90 -2.24 11.10 -14.12
CA ASP A 90 -2.99 10.26 -15.04
C ASP A 90 -4.31 10.95 -15.44
N GLU A 91 -4.40 11.42 -16.68
CA GLU A 91 -5.57 12.15 -17.20
C GLU A 91 -6.80 11.26 -17.47
N THR A 92 -6.61 9.94 -17.60
CA THR A 92 -7.69 9.03 -18.04
C THR A 92 -7.92 7.85 -17.08
N GLY A 93 -7.04 7.66 -16.11
CA GLY A 93 -6.97 6.45 -15.28
C GLY A 93 -6.30 5.26 -15.97
N ALA A 94 -5.91 5.42 -17.23
CA ALA A 94 -5.20 4.43 -18.02
C ALA A 94 -4.25 5.08 -19.04
N SER A 95 -3.77 6.30 -18.76
CA SER A 95 -2.89 7.02 -19.68
C SER A 95 -1.62 6.20 -19.95
N PRO A 96 -1.13 6.15 -21.20
CA PRO A 96 0.05 5.38 -21.56
C PRO A 96 1.37 6.08 -21.20
N THR A 97 1.33 7.27 -20.60
CA THR A 97 2.55 8.01 -20.25
C THR A 97 3.35 7.26 -19.18
N SER A 98 4.68 7.35 -19.24
CA SER A 98 5.57 6.71 -18.26
C SER A 98 5.22 7.11 -16.81
N TRP A 99 4.83 8.36 -16.61
CA TRP A 99 4.39 8.88 -15.32
C TRP A 99 3.11 8.22 -14.80
N ALA A 100 2.10 8.04 -15.66
CA ALA A 100 0.86 7.38 -15.28
C ALA A 100 1.05 5.88 -15.07
N ILE A 101 1.89 5.23 -15.88
CA ILE A 101 2.30 3.83 -15.69
C ILE A 101 2.96 3.65 -14.32
N TRP A 102 3.91 4.52 -13.98
CA TRP A 102 4.55 4.51 -12.66
C TRP A 102 3.51 4.66 -11.53
N THR A 103 2.66 5.68 -11.58
CA THR A 103 1.64 5.92 -10.55
C THR A 103 0.77 4.68 -10.31
N ARG A 104 0.27 4.04 -11.38
CA ARG A 104 -0.56 2.84 -11.26
C ARG A 104 0.23 1.63 -10.74
N ALA A 105 1.44 1.41 -11.25
CA ALA A 105 2.27 0.27 -10.85
C ALA A 105 2.77 0.40 -9.41
N TRP A 106 3.23 1.59 -9.00
CA TRP A 106 3.57 1.89 -7.61
C TRP A 106 2.37 1.66 -6.69
N THR A 107 1.19 2.18 -7.05
CA THR A 107 -0.03 1.96 -6.26
C THR A 107 -0.36 0.46 -6.14
N ALA A 108 -0.19 -0.31 -7.22
CA ALA A 108 -0.40 -1.76 -7.20
C ALA A 108 0.62 -2.48 -6.29
N GLU A 109 1.88 -2.02 -6.28
CA GLU A 109 2.88 -2.54 -5.36
C GLU A 109 2.56 -2.21 -3.89
N GLU A 110 2.19 -0.96 -3.57
CA GLU A 110 1.86 -0.49 -2.22
C GLU A 110 0.59 -1.15 -1.65
N ASN A 111 -0.41 -1.46 -2.48
CA ASN A 111 -1.65 -2.11 -2.02
C ASN A 111 -1.38 -3.39 -1.21
N ARG A 112 -0.31 -4.12 -1.56
CA ARG A 112 0.06 -5.37 -0.88
C ARG A 112 0.55 -5.14 0.56
N HIS A 113 1.05 -3.94 0.88
CA HIS A 113 1.54 -3.60 2.22
C HIS A 113 0.37 -3.56 3.22
N GLY A 114 -0.66 -2.76 2.93
CA GLY A 114 -1.89 -2.70 3.72
C GLY A 114 -2.55 -4.07 3.85
N ASP A 115 -2.70 -4.80 2.74
CA ASP A 115 -3.29 -6.14 2.71
C ASP A 115 -2.60 -7.13 3.67
N LEU A 116 -1.26 -7.15 3.68
CA LEU A 116 -0.49 -8.06 4.52
C LEU A 116 -0.64 -7.68 6.00
N LEU A 117 -0.45 -6.40 6.32
CA LEU A 117 -0.51 -5.91 7.70
C LEU A 117 -1.92 -6.06 8.29
N ASN A 118 -2.96 -5.78 7.50
CA ASN A 118 -4.35 -5.93 7.91
C ASN A 118 -4.66 -7.37 8.31
N LYS A 119 -4.37 -8.32 7.42
CA LYS A 119 -4.61 -9.75 7.67
C LYS A 119 -3.78 -10.26 8.84
N TYR A 120 -2.54 -9.80 9.00
CA TYR A 120 -1.71 -10.12 10.16
C TYR A 120 -2.33 -9.62 11.47
N LEU A 121 -2.73 -8.35 11.54
CA LEU A 121 -3.36 -7.76 12.72
C LEU A 121 -4.69 -8.45 13.04
N TYR A 122 -5.51 -8.73 12.03
CA TYR A 122 -6.75 -9.50 12.18
C TYR A 122 -6.51 -10.87 12.79
N LEU A 123 -5.57 -11.65 12.23
CA LEU A 123 -5.26 -13.01 12.70
C LEU A 123 -4.60 -13.02 14.09
N SER A 124 -3.82 -11.99 14.43
CA SER A 124 -3.15 -11.87 15.73
C SER A 124 -4.13 -11.94 16.90
N GLY A 125 -5.33 -11.39 16.73
CA GLY A 125 -6.33 -11.24 17.79
C GLY A 125 -5.87 -10.37 18.96
N ARG A 126 -4.87 -9.51 18.75
CA ARG A 126 -4.30 -8.62 19.77
C ARG A 126 -4.92 -7.22 19.75
N VAL A 127 -5.74 -6.90 18.75
CA VAL A 127 -6.20 -5.54 18.46
C VAL A 127 -7.71 -5.48 18.20
N ASP A 128 -8.31 -4.30 18.36
CA ASP A 128 -9.72 -4.05 18.03
C ASP A 128 -9.84 -3.58 16.57
N MET A 129 -10.05 -4.54 15.66
CA MET A 129 -10.18 -4.26 14.22
C MET A 129 -11.31 -3.27 13.92
N LYS A 130 -12.39 -3.25 14.70
CA LYS A 130 -13.50 -2.32 14.46
C LYS A 130 -13.09 -0.87 14.66
N GLN A 131 -12.24 -0.57 15.64
CA GLN A 131 -11.73 0.79 15.83
C GLN A 131 -10.69 1.15 14.77
N ILE A 132 -9.85 0.20 14.37
CA ILE A 132 -8.88 0.39 13.29
C ILE A 132 -9.60 0.73 11.97
N GLU A 133 -10.59 -0.07 11.57
CA GLU A 133 -11.41 0.14 10.37
C GLU A 133 -12.12 1.50 10.37
N LYS A 134 -12.70 1.90 11.51
CA LYS A 134 -13.27 3.25 11.66
C LYS A 134 -12.21 4.34 11.49
N THR A 135 -11.01 4.12 12.02
CA THR A 135 -9.91 5.09 11.93
C THR A 135 -9.44 5.25 10.49
N ILE A 136 -9.30 4.14 9.74
CA ILE A 136 -9.03 4.15 8.29
C ILE A 136 -10.11 4.94 7.56
N GLN A 137 -11.39 4.68 7.86
CA GLN A 137 -12.50 5.39 7.25
C GLN A 137 -12.45 6.91 7.52
N TYR A 138 -12.16 7.31 8.75
CA TYR A 138 -11.96 8.73 9.09
C TYR A 138 -10.77 9.33 8.36
N LEU A 139 -9.64 8.63 8.30
CA LEU A 139 -8.41 9.11 7.67
C LEU A 139 -8.61 9.33 6.17
N ILE A 140 -9.13 8.35 5.45
CA ILE A 140 -9.41 8.47 4.02
C ILE A 140 -10.44 9.58 3.76
N GLY A 141 -11.51 9.66 4.57
CA GLY A 141 -12.52 10.71 4.44
C GLY A 141 -11.99 12.12 4.73
N SER A 142 -10.93 12.23 5.55
CA SER A 142 -10.28 13.51 5.84
C SER A 142 -9.26 13.91 4.78
N GLY A 143 -8.64 12.94 4.12
CA GLY A 143 -7.51 13.16 3.22
C GLY A 143 -6.29 13.72 3.97
N MET A 144 -5.33 14.25 3.20
CA MET A 144 -4.10 14.82 3.73
C MET A 144 -3.63 16.01 2.88
N VAL A 145 -3.08 17.03 3.53
CA VAL A 145 -2.38 18.15 2.88
C VAL A 145 -0.93 18.13 3.33
N ILE A 146 -0.01 17.79 2.42
CA ILE A 146 1.43 17.66 2.73
C ILE A 146 2.16 19.01 2.66
N PHE A 147 1.66 19.95 1.84
CA PHE A 147 2.26 21.27 1.66
C PHE A 147 1.23 22.36 2.00
N ALA A 148 1.42 22.97 3.17
CA ALA A 148 0.79 24.22 3.58
C ALA A 148 1.89 25.27 3.79
#